data_AF-A0AA36E846-F1
#
_entry.id   AF-A0AA36E846-F1
#
_cell.length_a   1.000
_cell.length_b   1.000
_cell.length_c   1.000
_cell.angle_alpha   90.00
_cell.angle_beta   90.00
_cell.angle_gamma   90.00
#
_symmetry.space_group_name_H-M   'P 1'
#
loop_
_entity.id
_entity.type
_entity.pdbx_description
1 polymer ?
#
loop_
_entity_poly.entity_id
_entity_poly.type
_entity_poly.pdbx_seq_one_letter_code
_entity_poly.pdbx_strand_id
1 'polypeptide(L)'
;MNTQLKGFRGHNHTLHEFILADLPLMNPYDRISLFHFVVKDMKKCEPIFEHFKRMIKCYILELAMIDVQISSVLKRKPILKTFDQPQNIENLRGGLIDKQYWSTV
;
A
#
# COMPACT_ATOMS: atom_id res chain seq x y z
N MET A 1 -11.08 7.30 25.52
CA MET A 1 -12.21 6.35 25.60
C MET A 1 -11.98 5.29 24.54
N ASN A 2 -11.65 4.06 24.92
CA ASN A 2 -11.53 2.95 23.99
C ASN A 2 -12.93 2.35 23.78
N THR A 3 -13.64 2.82 22.76
CA THR A 3 -14.95 2.25 22.40
C THR A 3 -14.73 0.82 21.93
N GLN A 4 -15.18 -0.15 22.74
CA GLN A 4 -15.26 -1.55 22.35
C GLN A 4 -16.50 -1.75 21.47
N LEU A 5 -16.29 -2.36 20.32
CA LEU A 5 -17.30 -2.68 19.34
C LEU A 5 -17.45 -4.19 19.28
N LYS A 6 -18.68 -4.66 19.13
CA LYS A 6 -18.97 -6.07 18.92
C LYS A 6 -19.59 -6.24 17.55
N GLY A 7 -19.03 -7.11 16.74
CA GLY A 7 -19.53 -7.43 15.40
C GLY A 7 -19.51 -8.93 15.16
N PHE A 8 -20.44 -9.40 14.35
CA PHE A 8 -20.46 -10.80 13.92
C PHE A 8 -19.63 -10.95 12.65
N ARG A 9 -18.76 -11.96 12.59
CA ARG A 9 -17.93 -12.25 11.40
C ARG A 9 -18.19 -13.66 10.89
N GLY A 10 -18.28 -13.77 9.55
CA GLY A 10 -18.38 -15.04 8.83
C GLY A 10 -19.73 -15.75 8.94
N HIS A 11 -19.85 -16.87 8.22
CA HIS A 11 -21.08 -17.68 8.15
C HIS A 11 -21.49 -18.28 9.51
N ASN A 12 -20.52 -18.48 10.41
CA ASN A 12 -20.74 -19.09 11.72
C ASN A 12 -21.23 -18.09 12.79
N HIS A 13 -21.49 -16.82 12.44
CA HIS A 13 -21.94 -15.79 13.38
C HIS A 13 -21.09 -15.70 14.65
N THR A 14 -19.77 -15.79 14.50
CA THR A 14 -18.87 -15.67 15.64
C THR A 14 -18.85 -14.21 16.09
N LEU A 15 -19.15 -13.96 17.37
CA LEU A 15 -19.06 -12.64 17.97
C LEU A 15 -17.58 -12.27 18.13
N HIS A 16 -17.14 -11.23 17.44
CA HIS A 16 -15.81 -10.66 17.61
C HIS A 16 -15.94 -9.30 18.29
N GLU A 17 -15.16 -9.14 19.35
CA GLU A 17 -14.95 -7.85 20.00
C GLU A 17 -13.71 -7.21 19.39
N PHE A 18 -13.81 -5.95 19.01
CA PHE A 18 -12.70 -5.18 18.46
C PHE A 18 -12.78 -3.74 18.93
N ILE A 19 -11.63 -3.08 19.03
CA ILE A 19 -11.53 -1.65 19.35
C ILE A 19 -11.21 -0.86 18.08
N LEU A 20 -11.36 0.47 18.16
CA LEU A 20 -11.03 1.35 17.03
C LEU A 20 -9.59 1.17 16.54
N ALA A 21 -8.64 0.87 17.44
CA ALA A 21 -7.25 0.63 17.08
C ALA A 21 -7.03 -0.63 16.22
N ASP A 22 -7.99 -1.56 16.20
CA ASP A 22 -7.92 -2.79 15.41
C ASP A 22 -8.39 -2.57 13.96
N LEU A 23 -9.11 -1.48 13.69
CA LEU A 23 -9.68 -1.17 12.36
C LEU A 23 -8.64 -1.23 11.23
N PRO A 24 -7.42 -0.67 11.36
CA PRO A 24 -6.40 -0.77 10.31
C PRO A 24 -5.95 -2.20 10.03
N LEU A 25 -6.01 -3.08 11.04
CA LEU A 25 -5.56 -4.47 10.98
C LEU A 25 -6.64 -5.42 10.46
N MET A 26 -7.91 -4.97 10.38
CA MET A 26 -9.00 -5.76 9.83
C MET A 26 -8.80 -6.05 8.34
N ASN A 27 -9.33 -7.17 7.87
CA ASN A 27 -9.40 -7.46 6.43
C ASN A 27 -10.14 -6.32 5.70
N PRO A 28 -9.64 -5.82 4.55
CA PRO A 28 -10.31 -4.80 3.75
C PRO A 28 -11.81 -5.05 3.50
N TYR A 29 -12.23 -6.29 3.24
CA TYR A 29 -13.65 -6.61 3.02
C TYR A 29 -14.52 -6.37 4.27
N ASP A 30 -13.99 -6.68 5.44
CA ASP A 30 -14.69 -6.46 6.72
C ASP A 30 -14.77 -4.97 7.03
N ARG A 31 -13.71 -4.20 6.73
CA ARG A 31 -13.71 -2.74 6.87
C ARG A 31 -14.79 -2.09 5.99
N ILE A 32 -14.92 -2.53 4.75
CA ILE A 32 -15.93 -2.02 3.81
C ILE A 32 -17.34 -2.35 4.31
N SER A 33 -17.56 -3.59 4.75
CA SER A 33 -18.85 -4.02 5.31
C SER A 33 -19.22 -3.20 6.56
N LEU A 34 -18.26 -3.00 7.47
CA LEU A 34 -18.45 -2.17 8.65
C LEU A 34 -18.72 -0.70 8.30
N PHE A 35 -18.02 -0.16 7.30
CA PHE A 35 -18.27 1.19 6.81
C PHE A 35 -19.70 1.35 6.28
N HIS A 36 -20.18 0.39 5.47
CA HIS A 36 -21.58 0.40 5.02
C HIS A 36 -22.59 0.33 6.17
N PHE A 37 -22.29 -0.42 7.22
CA PHE A 37 -23.12 -0.45 8.42
C PHE A 37 -23.12 0.90 9.14
N VAL A 38 -21.95 1.49 9.37
CA VAL A 38 -21.78 2.79 10.05
C VAL A 38 -22.47 3.92 9.29
N VAL A 39 -22.44 3.90 7.96
CA VAL A 39 -23.09 4.91 7.10
C VAL A 39 -24.62 4.87 7.22
N LYS A 40 -25.22 3.69 7.48
CA LYS A 40 -26.69 3.57 7.64
C LYS A 40 -27.23 4.26 8.88
N ASP A 41 -26.44 4.34 9.97
CA ASP A 41 -26.86 4.97 11.22
C ASP A 41 -25.74 5.87 11.79
N MET A 42 -25.31 6.84 10.97
CA MET A 42 -24.15 7.71 11.25
C MET A 42 -24.21 8.38 12.63
N LYS A 43 -25.40 8.78 13.10
CA LYS A 43 -25.55 9.47 14.38
C LYS A 43 -25.22 8.56 15.57
N LYS A 44 -25.55 7.27 15.50
CA LYS A 44 -25.22 6.31 16.56
C LYS A 44 -23.77 5.84 16.50
N CYS A 45 -23.18 5.86 15.31
CA CYS A 45 -21.84 5.35 15.06
C CYS A 45 -20.79 6.45 14.81
N GLU A 46 -21.07 7.70 15.22
CA GLU A 46 -20.21 8.86 14.97
C GLU A 46 -18.72 8.62 15.35
N PRO A 47 -18.38 8.04 16.52
CA PRO A 47 -16.97 7.82 16.88
C PRO A 47 -16.24 6.89 15.90
N ILE A 48 -16.95 5.88 15.36
CA ILE A 48 -16.41 4.93 14.40
C ILE A 48 -16.23 5.61 13.05
N PHE A 49 -17.22 6.41 12.64
CA PHE A 49 -17.17 7.15 11.39
C PHE A 49 -16.03 8.17 11.35
N GLU A 50 -15.83 8.92 12.44
CA GLU A 50 -14.70 9.85 12.56
C GLU A 50 -13.36 9.13 12.58
N HIS A 51 -13.29 7.93 13.17
CA HIS A 51 -12.09 7.11 13.09
C HIS A 51 -11.79 6.65 11.66
N PHE A 52 -12.81 6.18 10.91
CA PHE A 52 -12.67 5.84 9.48
C PHE A 52 -12.15 7.02 8.66
N LYS A 53 -12.69 8.23 8.86
CA LYS A 53 -12.20 9.44 8.18
C LYS A 53 -10.72 9.70 8.46
N ARG A 54 -10.28 9.59 9.72
CA ARG A 54 -8.87 9.77 10.10
C ARG A 54 -7.99 8.72 9.43
N MET A 55 -8.42 7.46 9.47
CA MET A 55 -7.69 6.34 8.90
C MET A 55 -7.50 6.49 7.38
N ILE A 56 -8.54 6.91 6.66
CA ILE A 56 -8.46 7.20 5.21
C ILE A 56 -7.49 8.37 4.94
N LYS A 57 -7.55 9.45 5.72
CA LYS A 57 -6.61 10.58 5.58
C LYS A 57 -5.17 10.16 5.80
N CYS A 58 -4.89 9.37 6.83
CA CYS A 58 -3.56 8.82 7.10
C CYS A 58 -3.06 7.97 5.94
N TYR A 59 -3.91 7.09 5.41
CA TYR A 59 -3.55 6.24 4.28
C TYR A 59 -3.21 7.03 3.00
N ILE A 60 -3.99 8.07 2.69
CA ILE A 60 -3.69 8.97 1.56
C ILE A 60 -2.33 9.65 1.75
N LEU A 61 -2.03 10.09 2.98
CA LEU A 61 -0.77 10.75 3.29
C LEU A 61 0.43 9.79 3.18
N GLU A 62 0.29 8.55 3.66
CA GLU A 62 1.32 7.51 3.51
C GLU A 62 1.62 7.22 2.04
N LEU A 63 0.59 7.06 1.20
CA LEU A 63 0.77 6.88 -0.24
C LEU A 63 1.47 8.07 -0.90
N ALA A 64 1.06 9.30 -0.56
CA ALA A 64 1.71 10.49 -1.08
C ALA A 64 3.19 10.58 -0.67
N MET A 65 3.54 10.14 0.55
CA MET A 65 4.94 10.07 0.97
C MET A 65 5.74 9.06 0.16
N ILE A 66 5.16 7.90 -0.15
CA ILE A 66 5.79 6.89 -1.02
C ILE A 66 6.02 7.45 -2.42
N ASP A 67 5.05 8.16 -3.00
CA ASP A 67 5.19 8.80 -4.32
C ASP A 67 6.33 9.82 -4.34
N VAL A 68 6.46 10.63 -3.28
CA VAL A 68 7.58 11.57 -3.12
C VAL A 68 8.91 10.84 -3.04
N GLN A 69 8.99 9.73 -2.28
CA GLN A 69 10.21 8.93 -2.18
C GLN A 69 10.61 8.34 -3.54
N ILE A 70 9.67 7.74 -4.27
CA ILE A 70 9.91 7.21 -5.61
C ILE A 70 10.40 8.33 -6.54
N SER A 71 9.71 9.47 -6.57
CA SER A 71 10.10 10.63 -7.38
C SER A 71 11.52 11.10 -7.04
N SER A 72 11.89 11.11 -5.76
CA SER A 72 13.23 11.52 -5.30
C SER A 72 14.32 10.58 -5.79
N VAL A 73 14.06 9.28 -5.86
CA VAL A 73 15.00 8.28 -6.39
C VAL A 73 15.11 8.42 -7.90
N LEU A 74 14.00 8.55 -8.62
CA LEU A 74 13.99 8.68 -10.08
C LEU A 74 14.62 9.99 -10.57
N LYS A 75 14.54 11.07 -9.78
CA LYS A 75 15.20 12.35 -10.07
C LYS A 75 16.72 12.30 -9.87
N ARG A 76 17.25 11.33 -9.12
CA ARG A 76 18.71 11.13 -9.07
C ARG A 76 19.14 10.61 -10.44
N LYS A 77 20.03 11.35 -11.11
CA LYS A 77 20.68 10.85 -12.33
C LYS A 77 21.23 9.45 -12.02
N PRO A 78 20.90 8.41 -12.82
CA PRO A 78 21.53 7.11 -12.64
C PRO A 78 23.03 7.33 -12.73
N ILE A 79 23.78 6.85 -11.74
CA ILE A 79 25.23 6.76 -11.82
C ILE A 79 25.49 5.65 -12.83
N LEU A 80 25.49 6.00 -14.10
CA LEU A 80 25.99 5.16 -15.17
C LEU A 80 27.49 5.05 -14.91
N LYS A 81 27.92 3.99 -14.22
CA LYS A 81 29.32 3.60 -14.30
C LYS A 81 29.60 3.34 -15.77
N THR A 82 30.50 4.11 -16.35
CA THR A 82 31.08 3.78 -17.65
C THR A 82 31.78 2.45 -17.46
N PHE A 83 31.15 1.39 -17.95
CA PHE A 83 31.85 0.13 -18.15
C PHE A 83 32.85 0.36 -19.27
N ASP A 84 34.06 -0.18 -19.14
CA ASP A 84 34.97 -0.27 -20.27
C ASP A 84 34.21 -0.93 -21.42
N GLN A 85 34.16 -0.29 -22.58
CA GLN A 85 33.51 -0.87 -23.74
C GLN A 85 34.12 -2.26 -23.98
N PRO A 86 33.30 -3.33 -23.99
CA PRO A 86 33.84 -4.64 -24.31
C PRO A 86 34.46 -4.56 -25.70
N GLN A 87 35.70 -5.04 -25.85
CA GLN A 87 36.50 -4.91 -27.08
C GLN A 87 35.85 -5.57 -28.32
N ASN A 88 34.73 -6.26 -28.15
CA ASN A 88 34.05 -7.09 -29.14
C ASN A 88 32.58 -6.69 -29.39
N ILE A 89 32.23 -5.39 -29.31
CA ILE A 89 30.86 -4.90 -29.61
C ILE A 89 30.39 -5.36 -30.99
N GLU A 90 31.29 -5.44 -31.97
CA GLU A 90 30.98 -5.90 -33.34
C GLU A 90 30.47 -7.36 -33.41
N ASN A 91 30.76 -8.17 -32.38
CA ASN A 91 30.33 -9.57 -32.30
C ASN A 91 29.00 -9.76 -31.55
N LEU A 92 28.43 -8.68 -30.98
CA LEU A 92 27.14 -8.74 -30.29
C LEU A 92 26.00 -8.70 -31.32
N ARG A 93 25.33 -9.84 -31.51
CA ARG A 93 24.09 -9.90 -32.28
C ARG A 93 22.94 -9.37 -31.42
N GLY A 94 22.11 -8.49 -32.00
CA GLY A 94 20.94 -7.94 -31.31
C GLY A 94 20.06 -9.04 -30.70
N GLY A 95 19.72 -8.88 -29.42
CA GLY A 95 18.85 -9.81 -28.68
C GLY A 95 19.53 -10.77 -27.70
N LEU A 96 20.87 -10.79 -27.61
CA LEU A 96 21.59 -11.56 -26.59
C LEU A 96 22.03 -10.66 -25.43
N ILE A 97 21.44 -10.86 -24.26
CA ILE A 97 21.88 -10.23 -23.01
C ILE A 97 23.08 -11.01 -22.50
N ASP A 98 24.25 -10.37 -22.47
CA ASP A 98 25.41 -10.94 -21.79
C ASP A 98 25.14 -10.99 -20.28
N LYS A 99 25.26 -12.19 -19.69
CA LYS A 99 24.98 -12.43 -18.27
C LYS A 99 26.07 -11.87 -17.36
N GLN A 100 27.27 -11.58 -17.89
CA GLN A 100 28.35 -10.97 -17.11
C GLN A 100 28.30 -9.45 -17.08
N TYR A 101 27.78 -8.80 -18.13
CA TYR A 101 27.68 -7.35 -18.24
C TYR A 101 26.30 -6.97 -18.77
N TRP A 102 25.53 -6.25 -17.94
CA TRP A 102 24.21 -5.75 -18.31
C TRP A 102 24.35 -4.57 -19.27
N SER A 103 24.69 -4.85 -20.52
CA SER A 103 24.61 -3.88 -21.62
C SER A 103 23.65 -4.42 -22.68
N THR A 104 22.57 -3.68 -22.92
CA THR A 104 21.74 -3.82 -24.12
C THR A 104 22.36 -3.00 -25.24
N VAL A 105 22.64 -3.66 -26.37
CA VAL A 105 22.96 -3.00 -27.66
C VAL A 105 21.68 -2.85 -28.46
#